data_AF-A0A6L5FX72-F1
#
_entry.id   AF-A0A6L5FX72-F1
#
_cell.length_a   1.000
_cell.length_b   1.000
_cell.length_c   1.000
_cell.angle_alpha   90.00
_cell.angle_beta   90.00
_cell.angle_gamma   90.00
#
_symmetry.space_group_name_H-M   'P 1'
#
loop_
_entity.id
_entity.type
_entity.pdbx_description
1 polymer ?
#
loop_
_entity_poly.entity_id
_entity_poly.type
_entity_poly.pdbx_seq_one_letter_code
_entity_poly.pdbx_strand_id
1 'polypeptide(L)' 'MQIEPIKDAHISDASTLLAQRHRRDRRGSLLLPERFENAADCAAEISIWYRRGFDPVAYRLHRVIDPRILP' A
#
# COMPACT_ATOMS: atom_id res chain seq x y z
N MET A 1 -1.76 18.37 3.86
CA MET A 1 -1.64 16.90 3.99
C MET A 1 -2.73 16.47 4.96
N GLN A 2 -3.72 15.70 4.51
CA GLN A 2 -4.80 15.20 5.37
C GLN A 2 -4.53 13.72 5.65
N ILE A 3 -4.58 13.34 6.91
CA ILE A 3 -4.49 11.95 7.34
C ILE A 3 -5.91 11.41 7.40
N GLU A 4 -6.19 10.38 6.62
CA GLU A 4 -7.48 9.70 6.64
C GLU A 4 -7.26 8.25 7.09
N PRO A 5 -8.11 7.72 8.00
CA PRO A 5 -8.08 6.30 8.32
C PRO A 5 -8.28 5.46 7.06
N ILE A 6 -7.57 4.33 6.96
CA ILE A 6 -7.89 3.33 5.94
C ILE A 6 -9.30 2.80 6.22
N LYS A 7 -10.10 2.76 5.16
CA LYS A 7 -11.44 2.18 5.16
C LYS A 7 -11.42 0.98 4.23
N ASP A 8 -12.46 0.15 4.26
CA ASP A 8 -12.58 -1.02 3.38
C ASP A 8 -12.41 -0.66 1.89
N ALA A 9 -12.91 0.51 1.49
CA ALA A 9 -12.75 1.04 0.13
C ALA A 9 -11.28 1.25 -0.29
N HIS A 10 -10.37 1.46 0.67
CA HIS A 10 -8.95 1.68 0.43
C HIS A 10 -8.13 0.38 0.39
N ILE A 11 -8.71 -0.76 0.77
CA ILE A 11 -7.97 -2.03 0.86
C ILE A 11 -7.38 -2.42 -0.49
N SER A 12 -8.13 -2.27 -1.58
CA SER A 12 -7.66 -2.64 -2.92
C SER A 12 -6.44 -1.82 -3.36
N ASP A 13 -6.53 -0.49 -3.23
CA ASP A 13 -5.44 0.42 -3.58
C ASP A 13 -4.21 0.21 -2.69
N ALA A 14 -4.41 0.07 -1.37
CA ALA A 14 -3.35 -0.21 -0.42
C ALA A 14 -2.63 -1.53 -0.71
N SER A 15 -3.38 -2.57 -1.07
CA SER A 15 -2.83 -3.89 -1.42
C SER A 15 -1.99 -3.84 -2.68
N THR A 16 -2.43 -3.08 -3.68
CA THR A 16 -1.69 -2.87 -4.92
C THR A 16 -0.38 -2.13 -4.64
N LEU A 17 -0.43 -1.06 -3.85
CA LEU A 17 0.75 -0.28 -3.46
C LEU A 17 1.76 -1.14 -2.69
N LEU A 18 1.29 -1.93 -1.73
CA LEU A 18 2.13 -2.82 -0.92
C LEU A 18 2.79 -3.89 -1.79
N ALA A 19 2.04 -4.52 -2.71
CA ALA A 19 2.59 -5.52 -3.62
C ALA A 19 3.69 -4.94 -4.54
N GLN A 20 3.47 -3.74 -5.07
CA GLN A 20 4.47 -3.04 -5.89
C GLN A 20 5.73 -2.70 -5.10
N ARG A 21 5.56 -2.17 -3.88
CA ARG A 21 6.67 -1.86 -2.98
C ARG A 21 7.44 -3.12 -2.63
N HIS A 22 6.74 -4.20 -2.29
CA HIS A 22 7.33 -5.48 -1.93
C HIS A 22 8.15 -6.06 -3.07
N ARG A 23 7.65 -6.02 -4.32
CA ARG A 23 8.40 -6.43 -5.51
C ARG A 23 9.69 -5.62 -5.69
N ARG A 24 9.64 -4.31 -5.44
CA ARG A 24 10.83 -3.45 -5.50
C ARG A 24 11.84 -3.85 -4.41
N ASP A 25 11.37 -4.03 -3.19
CA ASP A 25 12.22 -4.32 -2.03
C ASP A 25 12.83 -5.75 -2.14
N ARG A 26 12.10 -6.71 -2.74
CA ARG A 26 12.61 -8.06 -3.07
C ARG A 26 13.79 -8.06 -4.04
N ARG A 27 13.93 -7.04 -4.89
CA ARG A 27 15.14 -6.87 -5.74
C ARG A 27 16.40 -6.62 -4.91
N GLY A 28 16.25 -6.02 -3.73
CA GLY A 28 17.36 -5.74 -2.80
C GLY A 28 17.55 -6.80 -1.71
N SER A 29 16.54 -7.61 -1.42
CA SER A 29 16.61 -8.68 -0.41
C SER A 29 15.70 -9.86 -0.77
N LEU A 30 16.32 -10.99 -1.11
CA LEU A 30 15.62 -12.23 -1.50
C LEU A 30 14.95 -12.97 -0.32
N LEU A 31 15.18 -12.54 0.92
CA LEU A 31 14.60 -13.15 2.12
C LEU A 31 13.12 -12.80 2.34
N LEU A 32 12.62 -11.80 1.62
CA LEU A 32 11.23 -11.39 1.68
C LEU A 32 10.34 -12.43 0.99
N PRO A 33 9.20 -12.87 1.56
CA PRO A 33 8.34 -13.90 0.95
C PRO A 33 7.74 -13.49 -0.40
N GLU A 34 7.67 -14.40 -1.37
CA GLU A 34 7.18 -14.09 -2.73
C GLU A 34 5.69 -13.76 -2.78
N ARG A 35 4.88 -14.38 -1.90
CA ARG A 35 3.41 -14.21 -1.87
C ARG A 35 2.98 -12.74 -1.78
N PHE A 36 3.78 -11.88 -1.15
CA PHE A 36 3.46 -10.46 -1.02
C PHE A 36 3.76 -9.63 -2.28
N GLU A 37 4.19 -10.24 -3.38
CA GLU A 37 4.17 -9.61 -4.70
C GLU A 37 2.77 -9.61 -5.36
N ASN A 38 1.84 -10.41 -4.82
CA ASN A 38 0.47 -10.51 -5.29
C ASN A 38 -0.44 -9.59 -4.45
N ALA A 39 -1.20 -8.72 -5.12
CA ALA A 39 -2.12 -7.81 -4.46
C ALA A 39 -3.26 -8.52 -3.72
N ALA A 40 -3.72 -9.69 -4.20
CA ALA A 40 -4.77 -10.46 -3.52
C ALA A 40 -4.30 -10.99 -2.16
N ASP A 41 -3.07 -11.48 -2.08
CA ASP A 41 -2.46 -11.97 -0.84
C ASP A 41 -2.24 -10.82 0.15
N CYS A 42 -1.81 -9.65 -0.33
CA CYS A 42 -1.76 -8.44 0.48
C CYS A 42 -3.15 -8.02 1.01
N ALA A 43 -4.19 -8.08 0.19
CA ALA A 43 -5.54 -7.70 0.59
C ALA A 43 -6.09 -8.61 1.69
N ALA A 44 -5.82 -9.91 1.60
CA ALA A 44 -6.21 -10.88 2.62
C ALA A 44 -5.58 -10.55 3.98
N GLU A 45 -4.26 -10.29 4.00
CA GLU A 45 -3.56 -9.91 5.24
C GLU A 45 -4.07 -8.59 5.82
N ILE A 46 -4.19 -7.53 5.01
CA ILE A 46 -4.70 -6.23 5.47
C ILE A 46 -6.07 -6.39 6.11
N SER A 47 -6.96 -7.19 5.49
CA SER A 47 -8.31 -7.44 6.01
C SER A 47 -8.32 -8.24 7.32
N ILE A 48 -7.35 -9.14 7.53
CA ILE A 48 -7.20 -9.87 8.79
C ILE A 48 -6.77 -8.92 9.91
N TRP A 49 -5.74 -8.11 9.66
CA TRP A 49 -5.22 -7.18 10.66
C TRP A 49 -6.23 -6.09 11.00
N TYR A 50 -6.94 -5.56 10.01
CA TYR A 50 -7.99 -4.58 10.21
C TYR A 50 -9.11 -5.11 11.13
N ARG A 51 -9.58 -6.34 10.87
CA ARG A 51 -10.58 -7.00 11.74
C ARG A 51 -10.08 -7.32 13.16
N ARG A 52 -8.77 -7.36 13.36
CA ARG A 52 -8.14 -7.55 14.68
C ARG A 52 -7.95 -6.25 15.46
N GLY A 53 -8.47 -5.13 14.94
CA GLY A 53 -8.36 -3.81 15.60
C GLY A 53 -7.04 -3.10 15.31
N PHE A 54 -6.31 -3.53 14.28
CA PHE A 54 -5.22 -2.71 13.74
C PHE A 54 -5.85 -1.63 12.86
N ASP A 55 -5.64 -0.35 13.21
CA ASP A 55 -6.11 0.80 12.46
C ASP A 55 -4.95 1.39 11.63
N PRO A 56 -4.69 0.88 10.42
CA PRO A 56 -3.60 1.40 9.61
C PRO A 56 -3.95 2.81 9.13
N VAL A 57 -3.00 3.71 9.31
CA VAL A 57 -3.13 5.10 8.89
C VAL A 57 -2.57 5.24 7.47
N ALA A 58 -3.38 5.70 6.52
CA ALA A 58 -2.92 6.05 5.18
C ALA A 58 -2.63 7.56 5.10
N TYR A 59 -1.51 7.91 4.46
CA TYR A 59 -1.26 9.27 4.02
C TYR A 59 -1.74 9.39 2.58
N ARG A 60 -2.76 10.22 2.35
CA ARG A 60 -3.10 10.63 0.98
C ARG A 60 -2.04 11.62 0.50
N LEU A 61 -0.98 11.10 -0.11
CA LEU A 61 -0.05 11.89 -0.92
C LEU A 61 -0.77 12.31 -2.19
N HIS A 62 -1.35 13.51 -2.21
CA HIS A 62 -1.68 14.13 -3.49
C HIS A 62 -0.35 14.52 -4.14
N ARG A 63 -0.02 13.90 -5.27
CA ARG A 63 1.07 14.42 -6.11
C ARG A 63 0.51 15.63 -6.86
N VAL A 64 0.55 16.81 -6.26
CA VAL A 64 0.44 18.06 -7.01
C VAL A 64 1.80 18.25 -7.67
N ILE A 65 1.90 17.87 -8.94
CA ILE A 65 3.02 18.31 -9.78
C ILE A 65 2.71 19.76 -10.12
N ASP A 66 3.56 20.69 -9.69
CA ASP A 66 3.45 22.07 -10.14
C ASP A 66 3.49 22.04 -11.69
N PRO A 67 2.49 22.63 -12.38
CA PRO A 67 2.40 22.62 -13.83
C PRO A 67 3.68 23.13 -14.53
N ARG A 68 4.48 23.96 -13.85
CA ARG A 68 5.76 24.49 -14.34
C ARG A 68 6.87 23.44 -14.42
N ILE A 69 6.67 22.26 -13.83
CA ILE A 69 7.64 21.15 -13.81
C ILE A 69 7.31 20.11 -14.91
N LEU A 70 6.15 20.22 -15.57
CA LEU A 70 5.84 19.42 -16.75
C LEU A 70 6.49 20.07 -17.99
N PRO A 71 7.16 19.30 -18.86
CA PRO A 71 7.84 19.82 -20.04
C PRO A 71 6.86 20.35 -21.11
#